data_AF-A0A1D9GZF5-F1
#
_entry.id   AF-A0A1D9GZF5-F1
#
_cell.length_a   1.000
_cell.length_b   1.000
_cell.length_c   1.000
_cell.angle_alpha   90.00
_cell.angle_beta   90.00
_cell.angle_gamma   90.00
#
_symmetry.space_group_name_H-M   'P 1'
#
loop_
_entity.id
_entity.type
_entity.pdbx_description
1 polymer ?
#
loop_
_entity_poly.entity_id
_entity_poly.type
_entity_poly.pdbx_seq_one_letter_code
_entity_poly.pdbx_strand_id
1 'polypeptide(L)'
;MKKFTFVASIAVLLAAGIMVGKYRAPGPDAVPGAALLQAAVGVAAMPGVGFDIRLMPETECTALQHGAVAEAQWNVVESGVRAVELWIQTPDGKSQLWERGGQEGRQLTGPWAKEGLLFVLVESHTHKLLAASHIHKDHCTAQ
;
A
#
# COMPACT_ATOMS: atom_id res chain seq x y z
N MET A 1 33.73 50.41 20.55
CA MET A 1 34.66 49.86 19.53
C MET A 1 34.03 48.57 19.00
N LYS A 2 33.48 48.57 17.78
CA LYS A 2 33.88 47.71 16.62
C LYS A 2 34.19 46.25 17.05
N LYS A 3 33.52 45.21 16.55
CA LYS A 3 33.44 44.81 15.13
C LYS A 3 32.27 43.86 14.86
N PHE A 4 31.58 44.09 13.74
CA PHE A 4 30.83 43.09 12.98
C PHE A 4 31.81 42.16 12.26
N THR A 5 31.57 40.85 12.28
CA THR A 5 32.02 39.94 11.20
C THR A 5 31.02 38.81 11.03
N PHE A 6 30.39 38.78 9.86
CA PHE A 6 29.64 37.67 9.27
C PHE A 6 30.61 36.54 8.90
N VAL A 7 30.29 35.28 9.19
CA VAL A 7 30.65 34.15 8.33
C VAL A 7 29.50 33.14 8.33
N ALA A 8 28.87 33.01 7.17
CA ALA A 8 27.90 31.99 6.84
C ALA A 8 28.63 30.64 6.67
N SER A 9 28.09 29.57 7.25
CA SER A 9 28.38 28.20 6.83
C SER A 9 27.12 27.39 7.04
N ILE A 10 26.35 27.32 5.96
CA ILE A 10 25.18 26.47 5.79
C ILE A 10 25.72 25.04 5.63
N ALA A 11 25.67 24.26 6.70
CA ALA A 11 25.79 22.81 6.61
C ALA A 11 24.40 22.26 6.30
N VAL A 12 24.10 22.09 5.01
CA VAL A 12 22.97 21.24 4.56
C VAL A 12 23.35 19.80 4.88
N LEU A 13 22.98 19.34 6.07
CA LEU A 13 22.97 17.92 6.37
C LEU A 13 21.80 17.30 5.60
N LEU A 14 22.14 16.65 4.48
CA LEU A 14 21.29 15.69 3.77
C LEU A 14 20.92 14.56 4.75
N ALA A 15 19.82 14.74 5.47
CA ALA A 15 19.13 13.66 6.13
C ALA A 15 18.41 12.84 5.04
N ALA A 16 19.13 11.91 4.42
CA ALA A 16 18.51 10.77 3.76
C ALA A 16 17.94 9.84 4.85
N GLY A 17 16.84 10.29 5.46
CA GLY A 17 16.04 9.45 6.33
C GLY A 17 15.43 8.36 5.48
N ILE A 18 15.95 7.14 5.62
CA ILE A 18 15.27 5.93 5.20
C ILE A 18 13.97 5.90 6.01
N MET A 19 12.89 6.40 5.42
CA MET A 19 11.54 6.23 5.94
C MET A 19 11.16 4.77 5.72
N VAL A 20 11.72 3.87 6.55
CA VAL A 20 11.07 2.59 6.83
C VAL A 20 9.80 2.96 7.59
N GLY A 21 8.74 3.26 6.84
CA GLY A 21 7.40 3.46 7.40
C GLY A 21 7.09 2.26 8.27
N LYS A 22 6.95 2.51 9.58
CA LYS A 22 6.59 1.49 10.57
C LYS A 22 5.17 0.99 10.29
N TYR A 23 5.03 0.03 9.39
CA TYR A 23 3.84 -0.81 9.38
C TYR A 23 3.90 -1.72 10.60
N ARG A 24 3.29 -1.26 11.70
CA ARG A 24 2.86 -2.13 12.79
C ARG A 24 1.74 -3.01 12.26
N ALA A 25 1.77 -4.30 12.58
CA ALA A 25 0.64 -5.18 12.36
C ALA A 25 -0.65 -4.57 12.97
N PRO A 26 -1.84 -4.84 12.40
CA PRO A 26 -3.09 -4.22 12.83
C PRO A 26 -3.31 -4.32 14.34
N GLY A 27 -3.65 -3.20 14.98
CA GLY A 27 -4.21 -3.17 16.33
C GLY A 27 -5.72 -3.48 16.33
N PRO A 28 -6.34 -3.70 17.50
CA PRO A 28 -7.73 -4.16 17.62
C PRO A 28 -8.82 -3.14 17.20
N ASP A 29 -8.47 -1.90 16.85
CA ASP A 29 -9.44 -0.84 16.53
C ASP A 29 -9.72 -0.77 15.02
N ALA A 30 -10.54 -1.71 14.53
CA ALA A 30 -11.03 -1.74 13.15
C ALA A 30 -12.19 -0.72 12.95
N VAL A 31 -11.91 0.37 12.24
CA VAL A 31 -12.88 1.33 11.66
C VAL A 31 -13.64 0.63 10.50
N PRO A 32 -14.89 1.00 10.12
CA PRO A 32 -15.80 0.12 9.36
C PRO A 32 -15.36 -0.15 7.92
N GLY A 33 -14.35 -1.01 7.76
CA GLY A 33 -14.00 -1.61 6.49
C GLY A 33 -15.00 -2.69 6.09
N ALA A 34 -15.78 -3.27 7.02
CA ALA A 34 -16.73 -4.36 6.74
C ALA A 34 -17.68 -4.10 5.55
N ALA A 35 -18.06 -2.83 5.29
CA ALA A 35 -18.91 -2.46 4.15
C ALA A 35 -18.15 -2.37 2.81
N LEU A 36 -16.87 -2.01 2.81
CA LEU A 36 -16.03 -2.00 1.60
C LEU A 36 -15.77 -3.42 1.08
N LEU A 37 -15.92 -4.42 1.95
CA LEU A 37 -15.48 -5.80 1.75
C LEU A 37 -16.46 -6.67 0.98
N GLN A 38 -17.77 -6.44 1.13
CA GLN A 38 -18.76 -7.16 0.30
C GLN A 38 -18.72 -6.72 -1.17
N ALA A 39 -18.21 -5.52 -1.44
CA ALA A 39 -18.03 -5.03 -2.79
C ALA A 39 -16.73 -5.48 -3.45
N ALA A 40 -15.68 -5.82 -2.69
CA ALA A 40 -14.33 -6.04 -3.24
C ALA A 40 -14.06 -7.48 -3.72
N VAL A 41 -14.75 -8.47 -3.15
CA VAL A 41 -14.52 -9.89 -3.48
C VAL A 41 -15.02 -10.18 -4.90
N GLY A 42 -14.10 -10.46 -5.82
CA GLY A 42 -14.41 -10.81 -7.21
C GLY A 42 -14.66 -9.61 -8.14
N VAL A 43 -14.37 -8.38 -7.69
CA VAL A 43 -14.52 -7.19 -8.54
C VAL A 43 -13.29 -6.98 -9.40
N ALA A 44 -13.50 -7.05 -10.71
CA ALA A 44 -12.54 -6.57 -11.70
C ALA A 44 -12.30 -5.06 -11.51
N ALA A 45 -11.07 -4.63 -11.75
CA ALA A 45 -10.73 -3.20 -11.72
C ALA A 45 -11.68 -2.39 -12.60
N MET A 46 -12.08 -1.21 -12.12
CA MET A 46 -12.86 -0.28 -12.92
C MET A 46 -12.11 0.08 -14.22
N PRO A 47 -12.82 0.41 -15.32
CA PRO A 47 -12.18 0.92 -16.53
C PRO A 47 -11.28 2.14 -16.24
N GLY A 48 -10.07 2.15 -16.80
CA GLY A 48 -9.09 3.23 -16.58
C GLY A 48 -8.37 3.17 -15.22
N VAL A 49 -8.50 2.05 -14.49
CA VAL A 49 -7.76 1.77 -13.24
C VAL A 49 -6.81 0.62 -13.47
N GLY A 50 -5.50 0.89 -13.35
CA GLY A 50 -4.47 -0.13 -13.20
C GLY A 50 -4.18 -0.36 -11.71
N PHE A 51 -4.26 -1.61 -11.26
CA PHE A 51 -3.89 -2.00 -9.91
C PHE A 51 -3.25 -3.39 -9.91
N ASP A 52 -2.00 -3.47 -9.45
CA ASP A 52 -1.20 -4.69 -9.43
C ASP A 52 -0.60 -4.92 -8.04
N ILE A 53 -0.57 -6.19 -7.62
CA ILE A 53 0.09 -6.64 -6.39
C ILE A 53 1.13 -7.69 -6.78
N ARG A 54 2.39 -7.41 -6.44
CA ARG A 54 3.54 -8.26 -6.78
C ARG A 54 4.29 -8.69 -5.54
N LEU A 55 4.59 -9.98 -5.42
CA LEU A 55 5.40 -10.50 -4.31
C LEU A 55 6.89 -10.32 -4.59
N MET A 56 7.66 -10.04 -3.53
CA MET A 56 9.10 -9.82 -3.58
C MET A 56 9.84 -10.73 -2.58
N PRO A 57 10.88 -11.47 -3.02
CA PRO A 57 11.20 -11.76 -4.42
C PRO A 57 10.08 -12.62 -5.05
N GLU A 58 9.88 -12.50 -6.37
CA GLU A 58 8.83 -13.21 -7.11
C GLU A 58 8.97 -14.76 -7.06
N THR A 59 10.09 -15.27 -6.54
CA THR A 59 10.52 -16.67 -6.68
C THR A 59 10.27 -17.57 -5.46
N GLU A 60 9.85 -17.05 -4.31
CA GLU A 60 9.77 -17.86 -3.07
C GLU A 60 8.36 -17.91 -2.49
N CYS A 61 7.56 -18.87 -2.95
CA CYS A 61 6.22 -19.08 -2.41
C CYS A 61 6.21 -19.61 -0.96
N THR A 62 7.34 -20.13 -0.48
CA THR A 62 7.60 -20.42 0.93
C THR A 62 7.59 -19.16 1.79
N ALA A 63 7.92 -17.99 1.24
CA ALA A 63 7.88 -16.73 1.98
C ALA A 63 6.47 -16.39 2.45
N LEU A 64 5.41 -16.79 1.73
CA LEU A 64 4.02 -16.56 2.16
C LEU A 64 3.68 -17.28 3.48
N GLN A 65 4.36 -18.38 3.81
CA GLN A 65 4.18 -19.08 5.09
C GLN A 65 4.72 -18.25 6.27
N HIS A 66 5.80 -17.51 6.04
CA HIS A 66 6.51 -16.75 7.07
C HIS A 66 6.21 -15.24 7.03
N GLY A 67 5.59 -14.75 5.96
CA GLY A 67 5.44 -13.34 5.64
C GLY A 67 6.39 -12.94 4.50
N ALA A 68 5.81 -12.51 3.38
CA ALA A 68 6.52 -11.97 2.24
C ALA A 68 6.46 -10.44 2.22
N VAL A 69 7.30 -9.82 1.40
CA VAL A 69 7.13 -8.42 1.00
C VAL A 69 6.27 -8.40 -0.25
N ALA A 70 5.28 -7.51 -0.30
CA ALA A 70 4.46 -7.26 -1.47
C ALA A 70 4.63 -5.80 -1.91
N GLU A 71 4.65 -5.56 -3.20
CA GLU A 71 4.56 -4.25 -3.82
C GLU A 71 3.15 -4.06 -4.36
N ALA A 72 2.49 -2.99 -3.94
CA ALA A 72 1.27 -2.52 -4.56
C ALA A 72 1.61 -1.38 -5.51
N GLN A 73 1.14 -1.46 -6.74
CA GLN A 73 1.26 -0.40 -7.74
C GLN A 73 -0.11 -0.01 -8.27
N TRP A 74 -0.37 1.29 -8.39
CA TRP A 74 -1.63 1.80 -8.93
C TRP A 74 -1.44 2.93 -9.94
N ASN A 75 -2.38 3.03 -10.86
CA ASN A 75 -2.59 4.17 -11.75
C ASN A 75 -4.09 4.35 -11.98
N VAL A 76 -4.62 5.51 -11.60
CA VAL A 76 -6.04 5.87 -11.75
C VAL A 76 -6.24 7.12 -12.59
N VAL A 77 -5.23 7.56 -13.36
CA VAL A 77 -5.26 8.81 -14.13
C VAL A 77 -6.42 8.83 -15.11
N GLU A 78 -6.62 7.75 -15.85
CA GLU A 78 -7.67 7.64 -16.88
C GLU A 78 -9.08 7.56 -16.28
N SER A 79 -9.20 7.18 -15.01
CA SER A 79 -10.48 7.14 -14.30
C SER A 79 -10.98 8.52 -13.85
N GLY A 80 -10.11 9.53 -13.82
CA GLY A 80 -10.42 10.88 -13.32
C GLY A 80 -10.36 11.02 -11.79
N VAL A 81 -10.13 9.95 -11.04
CA VAL A 81 -9.92 9.97 -9.57
C VAL A 81 -8.64 10.74 -9.24
N ARG A 82 -8.69 11.59 -8.20
CA ARG A 82 -7.56 12.47 -7.81
C ARG A 82 -6.69 11.92 -6.69
N ALA A 83 -7.27 11.16 -5.78
CA ALA A 83 -6.61 10.61 -4.61
C ALA A 83 -7.22 9.27 -4.25
N VAL A 84 -6.39 8.36 -3.74
CA VAL A 84 -6.78 7.00 -3.39
C VAL A 84 -6.42 6.68 -1.96
N GLU A 85 -7.10 5.69 -1.41
CA GLU A 85 -6.69 5.00 -0.21
C GLU A 85 -6.50 3.52 -0.55
N LEU A 86 -5.39 2.93 -0.08
CA LEU A 86 -5.18 1.50 -0.10
C LEU A 86 -5.50 0.96 1.29
N TRP A 87 -6.43 0.02 1.34
CA TRP A 87 -6.82 -0.69 2.53
C TRP A 87 -6.33 -2.13 2.45
N ILE A 88 -6.00 -2.70 3.60
CA ILE A 88 -5.67 -4.11 3.71
C ILE A 88 -6.74 -4.78 4.54
N GLN A 89 -7.24 -5.89 4.03
CA GLN A 89 -8.09 -6.80 4.75
C GLN A 89 -7.39 -8.12 5.01
N THR A 90 -7.46 -8.58 6.25
CA THR A 90 -7.02 -9.91 6.67
C THR A 90 -8.09 -10.97 6.41
N PRO A 91 -7.72 -12.26 6.30
CA PRO A 91 -8.68 -13.34 6.07
C PRO A 91 -9.80 -13.46 7.13
N ASP A 92 -9.57 -12.96 8.36
CA ASP A 92 -10.57 -12.89 9.43
C ASP A 92 -11.53 -11.68 9.29
N GLY A 93 -11.42 -10.93 8.19
CA GLY A 93 -12.31 -9.83 7.84
C GLY A 93 -11.93 -8.46 8.41
N LYS A 94 -10.87 -8.37 9.23
CA LYS A 94 -10.42 -7.07 9.76
C LYS A 94 -9.79 -6.25 8.64
N SER A 95 -10.08 -4.96 8.63
CA SER A 95 -9.55 -4.02 7.64
C SER A 95 -8.86 -2.84 8.31
N GLN A 96 -7.80 -2.36 7.67
CA GLN A 96 -7.10 -1.15 8.09
C GLN A 96 -6.66 -0.33 6.88
N LEU A 97 -6.69 0.99 7.03
CA LEU A 97 -6.05 1.89 6.08
C LEU A 97 -4.56 1.62 6.11
N TRP A 98 -4.00 1.29 4.95
CA TRP A 98 -2.59 1.00 4.81
C TRP A 98 -1.84 2.19 4.22
N GLU A 99 -2.35 2.78 3.15
CA GLU A 99 -1.67 3.88 2.46
C GLU A 99 -2.64 4.92 1.89
N ARG A 100 -2.17 6.16 1.74
CA ARG A 100 -2.88 7.22 1.01
C ARG A 100 -2.03 7.68 -0.16
N GLY A 101 -2.64 7.76 -1.34
CA GLY A 101 -1.93 8.01 -2.58
C GLY A 101 -2.55 9.10 -3.44
N GLY A 102 -1.76 9.63 -4.37
CA GLY A 102 -2.26 10.39 -5.51
C GLY A 102 -2.79 9.49 -6.62
N GLN A 103 -2.89 10.04 -7.83
CA GLN A 103 -3.41 9.31 -8.99
C GLN A 103 -2.54 8.13 -9.43
N GLU A 104 -1.25 8.17 -9.12
CA GLU A 104 -0.29 7.11 -9.40
C GLU A 104 0.57 6.89 -8.18
N GLY A 105 1.07 5.66 -8.03
CA GLY A 105 2.04 5.38 -6.98
C GLY A 105 2.36 3.91 -6.83
N ARG A 106 3.24 3.67 -5.87
CA ARG A 106 3.80 2.37 -5.55
C ARG A 106 4.13 2.34 -4.07
N GLN A 107 3.82 1.24 -3.39
CA GLN A 107 4.11 1.07 -1.98
C GLN A 107 4.51 -0.37 -1.67
N LEU A 108 5.55 -0.53 -0.85
CA LEU A 108 6.00 -1.83 -0.36
C LEU A 108 5.43 -2.10 1.02
N THR A 109 4.99 -3.34 1.25
CA THR A 109 4.68 -3.85 2.59
C THR A 109 5.98 -4.12 3.36
N GLY A 110 5.84 -4.42 4.65
CA GLY A 110 6.89 -5.16 5.36
C GLY A 110 6.81 -6.67 5.05
N PRO A 111 7.70 -7.49 5.64
CA PRO A 111 7.71 -8.95 5.50
C PRO A 111 6.59 -9.60 6.33
N TRP A 112 5.35 -9.20 6.06
CA TRP A 112 4.16 -9.67 6.77
C TRP A 112 3.02 -10.01 5.80
N ALA A 113 3.21 -9.79 4.50
CA ALA A 113 2.21 -10.13 3.51
C ALA A 113 2.04 -11.66 3.45
N LYS A 114 0.81 -12.14 3.54
CA LYS A 114 0.48 -13.57 3.59
C LYS A 114 -0.64 -13.89 2.60
N GLU A 115 -0.74 -15.17 2.28
CA GLU A 115 -1.84 -15.69 1.48
C GLU A 115 -3.19 -15.30 2.08
N GLY A 116 -4.13 -14.92 1.21
CA GLY A 116 -5.49 -14.52 1.59
C GLY A 116 -5.64 -13.06 2.03
N LEU A 117 -4.55 -12.29 2.17
CA LEU A 117 -4.66 -10.84 2.32
C LEU A 117 -5.31 -10.23 1.07
N LEU A 118 -6.21 -9.28 1.29
CA LEU A 118 -6.85 -8.51 0.23
C LEU A 118 -6.39 -7.06 0.30
N PHE A 119 -5.89 -6.53 -0.80
CA PHE A 119 -5.63 -5.12 -1.00
C PHE A 119 -6.83 -4.50 -1.71
N VAL A 120 -7.36 -3.43 -1.14
CA VAL A 120 -8.54 -2.74 -1.66
C VAL A 120 -8.15 -1.30 -1.98
N LEU A 121 -8.27 -0.91 -3.25
CA LEU A 121 -8.04 0.43 -3.73
C LEU A 121 -9.38 1.16 -3.81
N VAL A 122 -9.51 2.27 -3.08
CA VAL A 122 -10.72 3.10 -3.09
C VAL A 122 -10.41 4.55 -3.41
N GLU A 123 -11.38 5.29 -3.94
CA GLU A 123 -11.30 6.74 -4.04
C GLU A 123 -11.32 7.37 -2.64
N SER A 124 -10.39 8.28 -2.35
CA SER A 124 -10.21 8.82 -0.99
C SER A 124 -11.37 9.68 -0.48
N HIS A 125 -12.14 10.32 -1.36
CA HIS A 125 -13.24 11.20 -0.94
C HIS A 125 -14.56 10.46 -0.74
N THR A 126 -14.89 9.57 -1.67
CA THR A 126 -16.20 8.88 -1.70
C THR A 126 -16.12 7.48 -1.10
N HIS A 127 -14.91 6.95 -0.88
CA HIS A 127 -14.64 5.55 -0.56
C HIS A 127 -15.22 4.56 -1.59
N LYS A 128 -15.46 5.03 -2.83
CA LYS A 128 -15.86 4.17 -3.93
C LYS A 128 -14.76 3.17 -4.23
N LEU A 129 -15.13 1.89 -4.30
CA LEU A 129 -14.23 0.83 -4.73
C LEU A 129 -13.77 1.07 -6.18
N LEU A 130 -12.45 1.05 -6.39
CA LEU A 130 -11.83 1.19 -7.70
C LEU A 130 -11.27 -0.14 -8.22
N ALA A 131 -10.59 -0.87 -7.34
CA ALA A 131 -10.03 -2.18 -7.63
C ALA A 131 -9.77 -2.95 -6.33
N ALA A 132 -9.65 -4.27 -6.42
CA ALA A 132 -9.19 -5.10 -5.32
C ALA A 132 -8.34 -6.25 -5.86
N SER A 133 -7.36 -6.69 -5.08
CA SER A 133 -6.50 -7.80 -5.45
C SER A 133 -6.08 -8.60 -4.23
N HIS A 134 -6.24 -9.93 -4.32
CA HIS A 134 -5.81 -10.86 -3.29
C HIS A 134 -4.36 -11.29 -3.52
N ILE A 135 -3.65 -11.55 -2.43
CA ILE A 135 -2.46 -12.39 -2.49
C ILE A 135 -2.94 -13.84 -2.53
N HIS A 136 -2.85 -14.45 -3.72
CA HIS A 136 -3.04 -15.88 -3.88
C HIS A 136 -1.72 -16.59 -4.20
N LYS A 137 -1.62 -17.85 -3.79
CA LYS A 137 -0.40 -18.67 -3.94
C LYS A 137 -0.06 -18.99 -5.41
N ASP A 138 -1.05 -19.00 -6.29
CA ASP A 138 -0.90 -19.15 -7.74
C ASP A 138 -0.26 -17.92 -8.42
N HIS A 139 -0.18 -16.77 -7.73
CA HIS A 139 0.63 -15.62 -8.18
C HIS A 139 2.14 -15.88 -8.04
N CYS A 140 2.54 -16.97 -7.38
CA CYS A 140 3.90 -17.48 -7.48
C CYS A 140 4.01 -18.45 -8.65
N THR A 141 4.99 -18.27 -9.53
CA THR A 141 5.48 -19.38 -10.35
C THR A 141 6.17 -20.39 -9.45
N ALA A 142 5.59 -21.59 -9.28
CA ALA A 142 6.29 -22.69 -8.64
C ALA A 142 7.54 -23.02 -9.47
N GLN A 143 8.72 -22.86 -8.87
CA GLN A 143 9.99 -23.33 -9.46
C GLN A 143 10.09 -24.85 -9.37
#